data_AF-A0A7C2L909-F1
#
_entry.id   AF-A0A7C2L909-F1
#
_cell.length_a   1.000
_cell.length_b   1.000
_cell.length_c   1.000
_cell.angle_alpha   90.00
_cell.angle_beta   90.00
_cell.angle_gamma   90.00
#
_symmetry.space_group_name_H-M   'P 1'
#
loop_
_entity.id
_entity.type
_entity.pdbx_description
1 polymer ?
#
loop_
_entity_poly.entity_id
_entity_poly.type
_entity_poly.pdbx_seq_one_letter_code
_entity_poly.pdbx_strand_id
1 'polypeptide(L)'
;MKRAREAWSLIEILIVLALLLILAIWLLPKYTGRGMEPSGQPRKTPENAALAVQCRNNLQQIRLSIRMSRPTGEEPLPASLQELRLPAEMLDCPVSKQPYWYDPQTGRVQCLTPSHEGF
;
A
#
# COMPACT_ATOMS: atom_id res chain seq x y z
N MET A 1 -2.78 3.16 60.87
CA MET A 1 -3.73 2.47 59.95
C MET A 1 -3.49 2.82 58.47
N LYS A 2 -2.25 2.72 57.95
CA LYS A 2 -1.93 3.05 56.54
C LYS A 2 -1.70 1.81 55.65
N ARG A 3 -1.35 0.66 56.22
CA ARG A 3 -0.97 -0.56 55.47
C ARG A 3 -2.12 -1.34 54.82
N ALA A 4 -3.35 -1.21 55.31
CA ALA A 4 -4.51 -1.93 54.74
C ALA A 4 -5.00 -1.33 53.41
N ARG A 5 -4.77 -0.02 53.18
CA ARG A 5 -5.13 0.64 51.91
C ARG A 5 -4.13 0.32 50.79
N GLU A 6 -2.85 0.16 51.12
CA GLU A 6 -1.80 -0.14 50.12
C GLU A 6 -1.84 -1.58 49.60
N ALA A 7 -2.29 -2.53 50.42
CA ALA A 7 -2.45 -3.93 49.99
C ALA A 7 -3.62 -4.14 49.01
N TRP A 8 -4.71 -3.36 49.16
CA TRP A 8 -5.86 -3.42 48.25
C TRP A 8 -5.57 -2.79 46.89
N SER A 9 -4.87 -1.65 46.86
CA SER A 9 -4.47 -1.01 45.60
C SER A 9 -3.49 -1.87 44.77
N LEU A 10 -2.66 -2.68 45.43
CA LEU A 10 -1.71 -3.58 44.75
C LEU A 10 -2.42 -4.69 43.97
N ILE A 11 -3.45 -5.28 44.56
CA ILE A 11 -4.23 -6.36 43.94
C ILE A 11 -5.01 -5.81 42.74
N GLU A 12 -5.62 -4.64 42.89
CA GLU A 12 -6.36 -3.98 41.82
C GLU A 12 -5.48 -3.69 40.59
N ILE A 13 -4.27 -3.14 40.81
CA ILE A 13 -3.31 -2.86 39.73
C ILE A 13 -2.89 -4.15 39.01
N LEU A 14 -2.66 -5.25 39.75
CA LEU A 14 -2.31 -6.53 39.14
C LEU A 14 -3.42 -7.11 38.26
N ILE A 15 -4.69 -6.96 38.69
CA ILE A 15 -5.84 -7.40 37.90
C ILE A 15 -5.97 -6.57 36.62
N VAL A 16 -5.84 -5.24 36.71
CA VAL A 16 -5.88 -4.36 35.54
C VAL A 16 -4.75 -4.69 34.57
N LEU A 17 -3.53 -4.89 35.08
CA LEU A 17 -2.37 -5.28 34.26
C LEU A 17 -2.62 -6.62 33.55
N ALA A 18 -3.14 -7.63 34.26
CA ALA A 18 -3.46 -8.93 33.69
C ALA A 18 -4.50 -8.82 32.57
N LEU A 19 -5.55 -8.02 32.76
CA LEU A 19 -6.56 -7.76 31.74
C LEU A 19 -5.98 -7.06 30.51
N LEU A 20 -5.14 -6.04 30.72
CA LEU A 20 -4.46 -5.34 29.62
C LEU A 20 -3.54 -6.29 28.83
N LEU A 21 -2.82 -7.19 29.50
CA LEU A 21 -1.97 -8.19 28.84
C LEU A 21 -2.79 -9.19 28.02
N ILE A 22 -3.89 -9.71 28.57
CA ILE A 22 -4.78 -10.62 27.84
C ILE A 22 -5.35 -9.93 26.60
N LEU A 23 -5.81 -8.69 26.75
CA LEU A 23 -6.39 -7.91 25.66
C LEU A 23 -5.33 -7.58 24.60
N ALA A 24 -4.11 -7.24 25.01
CA ALA A 24 -2.98 -7.01 24.11
C ALA A 24 -2.58 -8.27 23.34
N ILE A 25 -2.45 -9.43 24.01
CA ILE A 25 -2.11 -10.71 23.36
C ILE A 25 -3.19 -11.12 22.34
N TRP A 26 -4.45 -10.79 22.60
CA TRP A 26 -5.55 -11.15 21.69
C TRP A 26 -5.74 -10.15 20.53
N LEU A 27 -5.60 -8.84 20.77
CA LEU A 27 -5.77 -7.82 19.72
C LEU A 27 -4.52 -7.62 18.87
N LEU A 28 -3.32 -7.56 19.45
CA LEU A 28 -2.10 -7.25 18.70
C LEU A 28 -1.87 -8.18 17.50
N PRO A 29 -2.03 -9.52 17.55
CA PRO A 29 -1.86 -10.35 16.35
C PRO A 29 -2.88 -10.04 15.24
N LYS A 30 -4.09 -9.57 15.58
CA LYS A 30 -5.11 -9.16 14.60
C LYS A 30 -4.82 -7.80 13.96
N TYR A 31 -4.19 -6.88 14.68
CA TYR A 31 -3.97 -5.50 14.20
C TYR A 31 -2.54 -5.21 13.73
N THR A 32 -1.53 -5.87 14.28
CA THR A 32 -0.12 -5.55 13.99
C THR A 32 0.44 -6.23 12.74
N GLY A 33 -0.35 -7.01 11.99
CA GLY A 33 0.04 -7.53 10.68
C GLY A 33 1.35 -8.34 10.63
N ARG A 34 1.93 -8.69 11.80
CA ARG A 34 3.28 -9.23 11.90
C ARG A 34 3.26 -10.72 11.58
N GLY A 35 3.44 -11.03 10.30
CA GLY A 35 3.91 -12.33 9.87
C GLY A 35 4.12 -12.33 8.37
N MET A 36 5.21 -12.92 7.90
CA MET A 36 5.34 -13.30 6.50
C MET A 36 4.30 -14.39 6.19
N GLU A 37 3.71 -14.34 5.00
CA GLU A 37 3.03 -15.50 4.43
C GLU A 37 4.10 -16.54 4.03
N PRO A 38 3.84 -17.87 4.19
CA PRO A 38 4.79 -18.92 3.80
C PRO A 38 5.05 -19.00 2.30
N SER A 39 4.34 -18.23 1.48
CA SER A 39 4.34 -18.27 0.02
C SER A 39 5.32 -17.29 -0.64
N GLY A 40 6.07 -16.49 0.13
CA GLY A 40 6.95 -15.46 -0.42
C GLY A 40 6.22 -14.28 -1.09
N GLN A 41 4.89 -14.23 -0.97
CA GLN A 41 4.08 -13.10 -1.43
C GLN A 41 3.93 -12.08 -0.29
N PRO A 42 3.92 -10.77 -0.61
CA PRO A 42 3.66 -9.75 0.39
C PRO A 42 2.26 -10.01 0.98
N ARG A 43 2.19 -10.24 2.30
CA ARG A 43 0.90 -10.40 2.99
C ARG A 43 0.00 -9.23 2.64
N LYS A 44 -1.28 -9.52 2.41
CA LYS A 44 -2.34 -8.52 2.24
C LYS A 44 -2.55 -7.73 3.54
N THR A 45 -1.60 -6.87 3.89
CA THR A 45 -1.76 -5.84 4.90
C THR A 45 -2.64 -4.74 4.31
N PRO A 46 -3.38 -3.98 5.15
CA PRO A 46 -4.16 -2.85 4.67
C PRO A 46 -3.28 -1.82 3.94
N GLU A 47 -2.01 -1.69 4.35
CA GLU A 47 -1.02 -0.85 3.68
C GLU A 47 -0.71 -1.34 2.26
N ASN A 48 -0.39 -2.61 2.07
CA ASN A 48 -0.12 -3.17 0.74
C ASN A 48 -1.35 -3.09 -0.17
N ALA A 49 -2.55 -3.26 0.38
CA ALA A 49 -3.79 -3.07 -0.35
C ALA A 49 -3.99 -1.60 -0.79
N ALA A 50 -3.68 -0.64 0.08
CA ALA A 50 -3.72 0.78 -0.26
C ALA A 50 -2.72 1.12 -1.37
N LEU A 51 -1.49 0.61 -1.29
CA LEU A 51 -0.47 0.79 -2.33
C LEU A 51 -0.89 0.15 -3.66
N ALA A 52 -1.53 -1.01 -3.64
CA ALA A 52 -2.07 -1.64 -4.86
C ALA A 52 -3.18 -0.78 -5.50
N VAL A 53 -4.07 -0.19 -4.69
CA VAL A 53 -5.09 0.76 -5.18
C VAL A 53 -4.42 2.00 -5.77
N GLN A 54 -3.38 2.53 -5.12
CA GLN A 54 -2.61 3.65 -5.64
C GLN A 54 -1.95 3.30 -6.98
N CYS A 55 -1.35 2.11 -7.11
CA CYS A 55 -0.77 1.64 -8.37
C CYS A 55 -1.81 1.63 -9.51
N ARG A 56 -3.00 1.10 -9.24
CA ARG A 56 -4.10 1.09 -10.23
C ARG A 56 -4.54 2.50 -10.61
N ASN A 57 -4.67 3.39 -9.64
CA ASN A 57 -5.05 4.79 -9.88
C ASN A 57 -3.98 5.51 -10.73
N ASN A 58 -2.70 5.34 -10.42
CA ASN A 58 -1.60 5.91 -11.19
C ASN A 58 -1.65 5.45 -12.66
N LEU A 59 -1.81 4.13 -12.90
CA LEU A 59 -1.94 3.59 -14.25
C LEU A 59 -3.14 4.17 -15.01
N GLN A 60 -4.30 4.30 -14.36
CA GLN A 60 -5.48 4.90 -14.96
C GLN A 60 -5.27 6.37 -15.33
N GLN A 61 -4.61 7.14 -14.45
CA GLN A 61 -4.29 8.54 -14.71
C GLN A 61 -3.25 8.68 -15.84
N ILE A 62 -2.23 7.82 -15.89
CA ILE A 62 -1.28 7.77 -16.99
C ILE A 62 -2.00 7.48 -18.32
N ARG A 63 -2.86 6.46 -18.37
CA ARG A 63 -3.66 6.14 -19.57
C ARG A 63 -4.56 7.28 -20.01
N LEU A 64 -5.13 8.02 -19.06
CA LEU A 64 -5.91 9.20 -19.37
C LEU A 64 -5.00 10.29 -19.96
N SER A 65 -3.85 10.57 -19.34
CA SER A 65 -2.91 11.59 -19.85
C SER A 65 -2.38 11.27 -21.25
N ILE A 66 -2.08 10.00 -21.56
CA ILE A 66 -1.69 9.54 -22.91
C ILE A 66 -2.82 9.78 -23.92
N ARG A 67 -4.08 9.58 -23.52
CA ARG A 67 -5.22 9.89 -24.40
C ARG A 67 -5.39 11.40 -24.59
N MET A 68 -5.17 12.18 -23.53
CA MET A 68 -5.27 13.64 -23.59
C MET A 68 -4.12 14.30 -24.34
N SER A 69 -2.94 13.65 -24.43
CA SER A 69 -1.83 14.13 -25.26
C SER A 69 -2.08 13.95 -26.76
N ARG A 70 -3.19 13.31 -27.14
CA ARG A 70 -3.61 13.14 -28.53
C ARG A 70 -5.14 13.26 -28.66
N PRO A 71 -5.73 14.46 -28.52
CA PRO A 71 -7.17 14.64 -28.51
C PRO A 71 -7.82 14.31 -29.85
N THR A 72 -7.13 14.58 -30.97
CA THR A 72 -7.65 14.43 -32.34
C THR A 72 -7.21 13.13 -33.02
N GLY A 73 -6.30 12.36 -32.43
CA GLY A 73 -5.79 11.10 -32.99
C GLY A 73 -4.63 11.24 -33.98
N GLU A 74 -4.34 12.45 -34.46
CA GLU A 74 -3.31 12.73 -35.46
C GLU A 74 -1.91 12.96 -34.87
N GLU A 75 -1.84 13.42 -33.62
CA GLU A 75 -0.55 13.66 -32.96
C GLU A 75 0.18 12.34 -32.64
N PRO A 76 1.52 12.33 -32.64
CA PRO A 76 2.26 11.14 -32.22
C PRO A 76 1.98 10.80 -30.75
N LEU A 77 2.00 9.51 -30.42
CA LEU A 77 2.03 9.08 -29.02
C LEU A 77 3.31 9.60 -28.35
N PRO A 78 3.28 9.88 -27.03
CA PRO A 78 4.46 10.34 -26.33
C PRO A 78 5.57 9.27 -26.43
N ALA A 79 6.81 9.68 -26.64
CA ALA A 79 7.93 8.75 -26.76
C ALA A 79 8.29 8.11 -25.42
N SER A 80 7.90 8.76 -24.31
CA SER A 80 8.14 8.28 -22.95
C SER A 80 7.10 8.81 -21.97
N LEU A 81 6.95 8.15 -20.82
CA LEU A 81 6.02 8.62 -19.78
C LEU A 81 6.44 9.97 -19.17
N GLN A 82 7.73 10.33 -19.28
CA GLN A 82 8.26 11.59 -18.76
C GLN A 82 7.72 12.81 -19.53
N GLU A 83 7.31 12.63 -20.80
CA GLU A 83 6.72 13.70 -21.61
C GLU A 83 5.34 14.15 -21.12
N LEU A 84 4.65 13.29 -20.36
CA LEU A 84 3.31 13.57 -19.83
C LEU A 84 3.33 14.62 -18.69
N ARG A 85 4.52 15.03 -18.23
CA ARG A 85 4.73 16.01 -17.14
C ARG A 85 3.97 15.67 -15.86
N LEU A 86 3.78 14.37 -15.62
CA LEU A 86 3.21 13.84 -14.39
C LEU A 86 4.27 13.86 -13.27
N PRO A 87 3.85 13.88 -11.99
CA PRO A 87 4.77 13.73 -10.87
C PRO A 87 5.59 12.44 -10.99
N ALA A 88 6.90 12.49 -10.72
CA ALA A 88 7.81 11.36 -10.89
C ALA A 88 7.39 10.13 -10.07
N GLU A 89 6.91 10.36 -8.84
CA GLU A 89 6.35 9.34 -7.96
C GLU A 89 5.12 8.59 -8.52
N MET A 90 4.45 9.17 -9.51
CA MET A 90 3.31 8.57 -10.19
C MET A 90 3.74 7.67 -11.36
N LEU A 91 4.98 7.76 -11.81
CA LEU A 91 5.54 6.99 -12.93
C LEU A 91 6.10 5.63 -12.49
N ASP A 92 6.19 5.42 -11.17
CA ASP A 92 6.69 4.19 -10.57
C ASP A 92 5.57 3.46 -9.82
N CYS A 93 5.70 2.13 -9.75
CA CYS A 93 4.83 1.31 -8.92
C CYS A 93 5.12 1.58 -7.44
N PRO A 94 4.13 1.98 -6.62
CA PRO A 94 4.34 2.29 -5.21
C PRO A 94 4.73 1.07 -4.36
N VAL A 95 4.45 -0.15 -4.85
CA VAL A 95 4.78 -1.42 -4.18
C VAL A 95 6.22 -1.87 -4.49
N SER A 96 6.57 -2.03 -5.77
CA SER A 96 7.90 -2.52 -6.18
C SER A 96 8.94 -1.43 -6.35
N LYS A 97 8.52 -0.15 -6.40
CA LYS A 97 9.35 1.02 -6.72
C LYS A 97 10.02 0.94 -8.10
N GLN A 98 9.49 0.11 -8.98
CA GLN A 98 9.96 -0.03 -10.36
C GLN A 98 9.13 0.85 -11.31
N PRO A 99 9.74 1.41 -12.37
CA PRO A 99 9.03 2.19 -13.36
C PRO A 99 8.00 1.34 -14.10
N TYR A 100 6.89 1.97 -14.49
CA TYR A 100 5.91 1.31 -15.36
C TYR A 100 6.50 1.02 -16.75
N TRP A 101 6.14 -0.12 -17.30
CA TRP A 101 6.47 -0.44 -18.68
C TRP A 101 5.53 0.33 -19.61
N TYR A 102 6.10 1.00 -20.60
CA TYR A 102 5.37 1.77 -21.59
C TYR A 102 5.83 1.41 -22.99
N ASP A 103 4.87 1.23 -23.89
CA ASP A 103 5.11 1.03 -25.32
C ASP A 103 4.70 2.29 -26.11
N PRO A 104 5.68 3.03 -26.68
CA PRO A 104 5.41 4.23 -27.47
C PRO A 104 4.64 3.97 -28.76
N GLN A 105 4.66 2.75 -29.30
CA GLN A 105 3.97 2.42 -30.55
C GLN A 105 2.47 2.20 -30.32
N THR A 106 2.11 1.59 -29.18
CA THR A 106 0.72 1.25 -28.87
C THR A 106 0.08 2.16 -27.81
N GLY A 107 0.88 2.96 -27.09
CA GLY A 107 0.44 3.81 -25.98
C GLY A 107 0.06 3.00 -24.75
N ARG A 108 0.42 1.72 -24.69
CA ARG A 108 0.07 0.82 -23.59
C ARG A 108 1.02 1.03 -22.42
N VAL A 109 0.44 1.13 -21.22
CA VAL A 109 1.18 1.19 -19.96
C VAL A 109 0.75 0.04 -19.04
N GLN A 110 1.74 -0.65 -18.48
CA GLN A 110 1.55 -1.84 -17.63
C GLN A 110 2.51 -1.83 -16.44
N CYS A 111 2.10 -2.49 -15.37
CA CYS A 111 2.94 -2.75 -14.21
C CYS A 111 3.50 -4.17 -14.28
N LEU A 112 4.82 -4.33 -14.19
CA LEU A 112 5.50 -5.63 -14.19
C LEU A 112 5.57 -6.27 -12.79
N THR A 113 4.96 -5.63 -11.79
CA THR A 113 4.95 -6.16 -10.42
C THR A 113 4.06 -7.40 -10.38
N PRO A 114 4.53 -8.52 -9.81
CA PRO A 114 3.71 -9.72 -9.66
C PRO A 114 2.37 -9.38 -9.00
N SER A 115 1.27 -9.90 -9.55
CA SER A 115 -0.14 -9.64 -9.18
C SER A 115 -0.76 -8.32 -9.64
N HIS A 116 0.00 -7.42 -10.28
CA HIS A 116 -0.49 -6.12 -10.79
C HIS A 116 -0.54 -6.05 -12.33
N GLU A 117 -0.29 -7.16 -13.02
CA GLU A 117 -0.15 -7.22 -14.48
C GLU A 117 -1.44 -6.84 -15.22
N GLY A 118 -2.59 -7.05 -14.58
CA GLY A 118 -3.92 -6.78 -15.14
C GLY A 118 -4.57 -5.46 -14.72
N PHE A 119 -3.88 -4.58 -14.00
CA PHE A 119 -4.41 -3.28 -13.57
C PHE A 119 -4.63 -2.31 -14.73
#